data_AF-A0A965YTP1-F1
#
_entry.id   AF-A0A965YTP1-F1
#
_cell.length_a   1.000
_cell.length_b   1.000
_cell.length_c   1.000
_cell.angle_alpha   90.00
_cell.angle_beta   90.00
_cell.angle_gamma   90.00
#
_symmetry.space_group_name_H-M   'P 1'
#
loop_
_entity.id
_entity.type
_entity.pdbx_description
1 polymer ?
#
loop_
_entity_poly.entity_id
_entity_poly.type
_entity_poly.pdbx_seq_one_letter_code
_entity_poly.pdbx_strand_id
1 'polypeptide(L)'
;MQMSYKPLVERYHIPRPTLIEWQKRVKEKENWRVKHLAYLKMQLDVEKETCAEIKAHVPCAEDLFLLSVYLFFYNIHHYLPKQELMSAFRAFALETRSGVVYQHEFAGRIWSLRMGEESSKKMVNYYRLFDLLKHLTAAQYALLLSFAMEFVENAKQKYGIETKNGLEDKTWQELFTYDKAFSLKAVDTFFKEKAIL
;
A
#
# COMPACT_ATOMS: atom_id res chain seq x y z
N MET A 1 19.06 -24.90 -12.60
CA MET A 1 17.80 -24.15 -12.82
C MET A 1 18.12 -22.77 -13.40
N GLN A 2 17.65 -22.47 -14.61
CA GLN A 2 17.70 -21.10 -15.16
C GLN A 2 16.48 -20.33 -14.62
N MET A 3 16.67 -19.51 -13.58
CA MET A 3 15.64 -18.55 -13.18
C MET A 3 15.65 -17.34 -14.10
N SER A 4 14.45 -16.80 -14.34
CA SER A 4 14.26 -15.57 -15.13
C SER A 4 14.88 -14.36 -14.42
N TYR A 5 15.55 -13.49 -15.19
CA TYR A 5 16.04 -12.20 -14.69
C TYR A 5 14.95 -11.16 -14.50
N LYS A 6 13.74 -11.41 -15.01
CA LYS A 6 12.61 -10.47 -15.00
C LYS A 6 12.32 -9.89 -13.60
N PRO A 7 12.22 -10.69 -12.51
CA PRO A 7 11.97 -10.15 -11.18
C PRO A 7 13.08 -9.22 -10.68
N LEU A 8 14.34 -9.49 -11.04
CA LEU A 8 15.48 -8.64 -10.65
C LEU A 8 15.47 -7.31 -11.42
N VAL A 9 15.08 -7.35 -12.70
CA VAL A 9 14.93 -6.14 -13.54
C VAL A 9 13.78 -5.29 -13.00
N GLU A 10 12.64 -5.89 -12.71
CA GLU A 10 11.44 -5.18 -12.25
C GLU A 10 11.62 -4.61 -10.84
N ARG A 11 12.21 -5.38 -9.92
CA ARG A 11 12.35 -4.98 -8.52
C ARG A 11 13.50 -4.00 -8.27
N TYR A 12 14.63 -4.19 -8.93
CA TYR A 12 15.87 -3.43 -8.68
C TYR A 12 16.27 -2.52 -9.82
N HIS A 13 15.49 -2.46 -10.91
CA HIS A 13 15.78 -1.67 -12.11
C HIS A 13 17.18 -1.95 -12.71
N ILE A 14 17.72 -3.16 -12.51
CA ILE A 14 19.02 -3.55 -13.05
C ILE A 14 18.81 -4.06 -14.48
N PRO A 15 19.47 -3.49 -15.50
CA PRO A 15 19.32 -3.96 -16.88
C PRO A 15 19.71 -5.43 -17.03
N ARG A 16 18.93 -6.18 -17.83
CA ARG A 16 19.19 -7.60 -18.11
C ARG A 16 20.63 -7.86 -18.62
N PRO A 17 21.23 -7.04 -19.50
CA PRO A 17 22.62 -7.25 -19.93
C PRO A 17 23.60 -7.25 -18.76
N THR A 18 23.41 -6.37 -17.77
CA THR A 18 24.22 -6.29 -16.55
C THR A 18 24.10 -7.55 -15.71
N LEU A 19 22.89 -8.09 -15.54
CA LEU A 19 22.67 -9.33 -14.79
C LEU A 19 23.32 -10.54 -15.47
N ILE A 20 23.29 -10.60 -16.81
CA ILE A 20 23.97 -11.63 -17.60
C ILE A 20 25.49 -11.52 -17.42
N GLU A 21 26.01 -10.30 -17.48
CA GLU A 21 27.44 -10.01 -17.27
C GLU A 21 27.91 -10.48 -15.89
N TRP A 22 27.16 -10.15 -14.84
CA TRP A 22 27.46 -10.58 -13.46
C TRP A 22 27.43 -12.11 -13.33
N GLN A 23 26.47 -12.78 -13.97
CA GLN A 23 26.36 -14.24 -13.95
C GLN A 23 27.51 -14.94 -14.71
N LYS A 24 28.06 -14.34 -15.77
CA LYS A 24 29.18 -14.93 -16.53
C LYS A 24 30.47 -15.00 -15.70
N ARG A 25 30.62 -14.13 -14.70
CA ARG A 25 31.79 -14.08 -13.81
C ARG A 25 31.79 -15.14 -12.69
N VAL A 26 30.86 -16.09 -12.69
CA VAL A 26 30.79 -17.18 -11.69
C VAL A 26 32.07 -18.01 -11.60
N LYS A 27 32.85 -18.09 -12.68
CA LYS A 27 34.14 -18.80 -12.69
C LYS A 27 35.28 -18.01 -12.02
N GLU A 28 35.10 -16.71 -11.77
CA GLU A 28 36.07 -15.88 -11.06
C GLU A 28 35.90 -16.09 -9.55
N LYS A 29 36.94 -16.57 -8.86
CA LYS A 29 36.91 -16.73 -7.40
C LYS A 29 36.63 -15.38 -6.72
N GLU A 30 35.75 -15.41 -5.72
CA GLU A 30 35.41 -14.28 -4.85
C GLU A 30 34.85 -13.03 -5.54
N ASN A 31 34.25 -13.16 -6.73
CA ASN A 31 33.67 -12.00 -7.41
C ASN A 31 32.45 -11.42 -6.65
N TRP A 32 32.57 -10.15 -6.24
CA TRP A 32 31.51 -9.44 -5.51
C TRP A 32 30.20 -9.34 -6.29
N ARG A 33 30.23 -9.27 -7.63
CA ARG A 33 29.03 -9.17 -8.49
C ARG A 33 28.21 -10.45 -8.42
N VAL A 34 28.88 -11.60 -8.36
CA VAL A 34 28.24 -12.91 -8.21
C VAL A 34 27.62 -13.05 -6.83
N LYS A 35 28.37 -12.65 -5.78
CA LYS A 35 27.87 -12.63 -4.39
C LYS A 35 26.65 -11.70 -4.25
N HIS A 36 26.74 -10.51 -4.83
CA HIS A 36 25.65 -9.52 -4.81
C HIS A 36 24.42 -10.02 -5.60
N LEU A 37 24.60 -10.64 -6.76
CA LEU A 37 23.51 -11.26 -7.52
C LEU A 37 22.82 -12.37 -6.72
N ALA A 38 23.58 -13.20 -5.98
CA ALA A 38 23.02 -14.21 -5.09
C ALA A 38 22.24 -13.58 -3.92
N TYR A 39 22.76 -12.51 -3.33
CA TYR A 39 22.08 -11.75 -2.28
C TYR A 39 20.75 -11.15 -2.78
N LEU A 40 20.72 -10.51 -3.95
CA LEU A 40 19.48 -9.96 -4.53
C LEU A 40 18.43 -11.05 -4.80
N LYS A 41 18.86 -12.24 -5.21
CA LYS A 41 17.96 -13.39 -5.37
C LYS A 41 17.38 -13.83 -4.02
N MET A 42 18.23 -13.96 -3.01
CA MET A 42 17.78 -14.30 -1.65
C MET A 42 16.79 -13.27 -1.11
N GLN A 43 17.02 -11.97 -1.35
CA GLN A 43 16.09 -10.91 -0.95
C GLN A 43 14.72 -11.05 -1.63
N LEU A 44 14.66 -11.41 -2.91
CA LEU A 44 13.39 -11.69 -3.59
C LEU A 44 12.65 -12.89 -3.01
N ASP A 45 13.38 -13.93 -2.61
CA ASP A 45 12.77 -15.12 -2.01
C ASP A 45 12.21 -14.80 -0.61
N VAL A 46 12.97 -14.04 0.20
CA VAL A 46 12.50 -13.52 1.50
C VAL A 46 11.27 -12.61 1.33
N GLU A 47 11.26 -11.75 0.32
CA GLU A 47 10.10 -10.87 0.04
C GLU A 47 8.86 -11.71 -0.30
N LYS A 48 8.98 -12.75 -1.11
CA LYS A 48 7.87 -13.67 -1.44
C LYS A 48 7.36 -14.43 -0.22
N GLU A 49 8.26 -14.94 0.62
CA GLU A 49 7.90 -15.61 1.87
C GLU A 49 7.15 -14.64 2.79
N THR A 50 7.65 -13.41 2.92
CA THR A 50 7.01 -12.35 3.71
C THR A 50 5.62 -12.01 3.15
N CYS A 51 5.43 -11.93 1.82
CA CYS A 51 4.11 -11.75 1.22
C CYS A 51 3.16 -12.89 1.58
N ALA A 52 3.63 -14.14 1.51
CA ALA A 52 2.82 -15.31 1.86
C ALA A 52 2.40 -15.30 3.34
N GLU A 53 3.29 -14.88 4.23
CA GLU A 53 2.98 -14.68 5.66
C GLU A 53 1.94 -13.57 5.88
N ILE A 54 2.09 -12.43 5.20
CA ILE A 54 1.08 -11.35 5.25
C ILE A 54 -0.28 -11.88 4.78
N LYS A 55 -0.30 -12.60 3.66
CA LYS A 55 -1.52 -13.20 3.11
C LYS A 55 -2.19 -14.19 4.07
N ALA A 56 -1.41 -14.90 4.89
CA ALA A 56 -1.94 -15.79 5.92
C ALA A 56 -2.71 -15.05 7.04
N HIS A 57 -2.47 -13.76 7.23
CA HIS A 57 -3.29 -12.89 8.10
C HIS A 57 -4.61 -12.43 7.45
N VAL A 58 -4.87 -12.86 6.20
CA VAL A 58 -6.11 -12.61 5.45
C VAL A 58 -6.48 -11.13 5.40
N PRO A 59 -5.57 -10.24 4.91
CA PRO A 59 -5.93 -8.86 4.66
C PRO A 59 -7.10 -8.81 3.66
N CYS A 60 -7.93 -7.78 3.74
CA CYS A 60 -8.99 -7.54 2.75
C CYS A 60 -8.82 -6.20 2.06
N ALA A 61 -9.49 -6.02 0.91
CA ALA A 61 -9.36 -4.82 0.11
C ALA A 61 -9.77 -3.55 0.88
N GLU A 62 -10.73 -3.65 1.79
CA GLU A 62 -11.18 -2.55 2.64
C GLU A 62 -10.09 -2.07 3.62
N ASP A 63 -9.35 -3.00 4.25
CA ASP A 63 -8.25 -2.65 5.16
C ASP A 63 -7.14 -1.92 4.39
N LEU A 64 -6.81 -2.43 3.20
CA LEU A 64 -5.77 -1.86 2.32
C LEU A 64 -6.21 -0.54 1.69
N PHE A 65 -7.50 -0.37 1.42
CA PHE A 65 -8.10 0.89 1.01
C PHE A 65 -7.90 1.96 2.09
N LEU A 66 -8.29 1.67 3.34
CA LEU A 66 -8.17 2.63 4.45
C LEU A 66 -6.72 3.02 4.70
N LEU A 67 -5.80 2.05 4.67
CA LEU A 67 -4.35 2.32 4.76
C LEU A 67 -3.89 3.24 3.64
N SER A 68 -4.23 2.93 2.39
CA SER A 68 -3.80 3.70 1.21
C SER A 68 -4.36 5.13 1.22
N VAL A 69 -5.63 5.30 1.55
CA VAL A 69 -6.29 6.62 1.61
C VAL A 69 -5.69 7.49 2.71
N TYR A 70 -5.38 6.91 3.87
CA TYR A 70 -4.66 7.66 4.90
C TYR A 70 -3.30 8.13 4.39
N LEU A 71 -2.49 7.25 3.79
CA LEU A 71 -1.17 7.63 3.27
C LEU A 71 -1.28 8.73 2.21
N PHE A 72 -2.31 8.65 1.36
CA PHE A 72 -2.63 9.66 0.38
C PHE A 72 -2.94 11.02 1.02
N PHE A 73 -3.86 11.09 1.98
CA PHE A 73 -4.25 12.37 2.59
C PHE A 73 -3.14 13.03 3.39
N TYR A 74 -2.30 12.25 4.09
CA TYR A 74 -1.20 12.79 4.89
C TYR A 74 0.13 12.91 4.13
N ASN A 75 0.13 12.67 2.82
CA ASN A 75 1.30 12.77 1.95
C ASN A 75 2.50 11.93 2.43
N ILE A 76 2.25 10.73 2.92
CA ILE A 76 3.28 9.89 3.54
C ILE A 76 3.99 9.06 2.49
N HIS A 77 5.26 9.39 2.24
CA HIS A 77 6.14 8.73 1.25
C HIS A 77 7.35 8.03 1.87
N HIS A 78 7.41 7.95 3.19
CA HIS A 78 8.54 7.39 3.93
C HIS A 78 8.04 6.42 4.99
N TYR A 79 8.91 5.50 5.40
CA TYR A 79 8.60 4.54 6.45
C TYR A 79 8.13 5.26 7.72
N LEU A 80 6.95 4.88 8.20
CA LEU A 80 6.39 5.36 9.45
C LEU A 80 6.41 4.22 10.47
N PRO A 81 6.92 4.43 11.70
CA PRO A 81 6.87 3.42 12.74
C PRO A 81 5.44 2.93 13.01
N LYS A 82 5.28 1.62 13.21
CA LYS A 82 3.97 0.96 13.36
C LYS A 82 3.10 1.58 14.46
N GLN A 83 3.70 1.95 15.59
CA GLN A 83 2.99 2.57 16.71
C GLN A 83 2.50 3.98 16.37
N GLU A 84 3.32 4.77 15.67
CA GLU A 84 2.95 6.10 15.20
C GLU A 84 1.80 6.03 14.20
N LEU A 85 1.87 5.11 13.23
CA LEU A 85 0.78 4.85 12.27
C LEU A 85 -0.52 4.50 13.00
N MET A 86 -0.48 3.55 13.95
CA MET A 86 -1.69 3.15 14.68
C MET A 86 -2.29 4.29 15.51
N SER A 87 -1.45 5.13 16.14
CA SER A 87 -1.91 6.31 16.88
C SER A 87 -2.60 7.30 15.95
N ALA A 88 -1.96 7.63 14.83
CA ALA A 88 -2.47 8.59 13.88
C ALA A 88 -3.72 8.08 13.12
N PHE A 89 -3.79 6.79 12.81
CA PHE A 89 -5.01 6.16 12.26
C PHE A 89 -6.21 6.27 13.19
N ARG A 90 -5.99 6.09 14.50
CA ARG A 90 -7.07 6.26 15.48
C ARG A 90 -7.58 7.70 15.48
N ALA A 91 -6.67 8.67 15.43
CA ALA A 91 -7.04 10.08 15.31
C ALA A 91 -7.86 10.30 14.02
N PHE A 92 -7.32 9.86 12.87
CA PHE A 92 -7.94 9.98 11.56
C PHE A 92 -9.35 9.36 11.48
N ALA A 93 -9.53 8.16 12.04
CA ALA A 93 -10.81 7.46 12.05
C ALA A 93 -11.88 8.16 12.90
N LEU A 94 -11.46 8.92 13.93
CA LEU A 94 -12.33 9.62 14.87
C LEU A 94 -12.55 11.09 14.51
N GLU A 95 -11.88 11.60 13.47
CA GLU A 95 -12.08 12.97 13.00
C GLU A 95 -13.54 13.19 12.60
N THR A 96 -14.18 14.16 13.24
CA THR A 96 -15.51 14.61 12.86
C THR A 96 -15.36 15.65 11.77
N ARG A 97 -15.73 15.28 10.55
CA ARG A 97 -15.71 16.17 9.39
C ARG A 97 -17.15 16.54 8.98
N SER A 98 -17.35 17.76 8.49
CA SER A 98 -18.66 18.28 8.08
C SER A 98 -18.57 18.98 6.72
N GLY A 99 -19.70 19.03 6.01
CA GLY A 99 -19.79 19.64 4.67
C GLY A 99 -20.40 18.69 3.64
N VAL A 100 -20.86 19.26 2.52
CA VAL A 100 -21.53 18.51 1.42
C VAL A 100 -20.59 17.45 0.83
N VAL A 101 -19.30 17.73 0.74
CA VAL A 101 -18.27 16.81 0.24
C VAL A 101 -18.19 15.50 1.04
N TYR A 102 -18.49 15.56 2.34
CA TYR A 102 -18.48 14.39 3.22
C TYR A 102 -19.75 13.54 3.11
N GLN A 103 -20.77 13.98 2.36
CA GLN A 103 -21.93 13.16 2.00
C GLN A 103 -21.64 12.22 0.82
N HIS A 104 -20.50 12.40 0.13
CA HIS A 104 -20.09 11.53 -0.97
C HIS A 104 -19.73 10.11 -0.49
N GLU A 105 -20.04 9.09 -1.29
CA GLU A 105 -19.80 7.67 -0.95
C GLU A 105 -18.32 7.34 -0.67
N PHE A 106 -17.40 8.09 -1.30
CA PHE A 106 -15.96 8.04 -0.99
C PHE A 106 -15.70 8.37 0.48
N ALA A 107 -16.21 9.50 0.97
CA ALA A 107 -16.07 9.89 2.38
C ALA A 107 -16.72 8.88 3.32
N GLY A 108 -17.90 8.36 2.95
CA GLY A 108 -18.63 7.36 3.73
C GLY A 108 -17.93 6.00 3.87
N ARG A 109 -16.93 5.71 3.04
CA ARG A 109 -16.04 4.54 3.19
C ARG A 109 -14.84 4.79 4.09
N ILE A 110 -14.56 6.05 4.44
CA ILE A 110 -13.36 6.45 5.19
C ILE A 110 -13.71 6.84 6.63
N TRP A 111 -14.78 7.62 6.82
CA TRP A 111 -15.17 8.17 8.11
C TRP A 111 -16.59 7.78 8.51
N SER A 112 -16.89 7.88 9.80
CA SER A 112 -18.25 7.75 10.29
C SER A 112 -19.08 8.99 9.93
N LEU A 113 -20.21 8.79 9.26
CA LEU A 113 -21.13 9.88 8.93
C LEU A 113 -22.36 9.84 9.85
N ARG A 114 -22.80 11.01 10.33
CA ARG A 114 -24.15 11.17 10.89
C ARG A 114 -25.12 11.31 9.74
N MET A 115 -25.99 10.32 9.56
CA MET A 115 -27.08 10.39 8.60
C MET A 115 -28.32 10.90 9.33
N GLY A 116 -28.71 12.17 9.14
CA GLY A 116 -29.97 12.72 9.67
C GLY A 116 -30.09 12.84 11.20
N GLU A 117 -31.23 13.36 11.66
CA GLU A 117 -31.50 13.68 13.07
C GLU A 117 -31.76 12.45 13.96
N GLU A 118 -32.09 11.27 13.40
CA GLU A 118 -32.40 10.07 14.19
C GLU A 118 -31.79 8.75 13.68
N SER A 119 -30.95 8.75 12.64
CA SER A 119 -30.47 7.48 12.06
C SER A 119 -29.03 7.12 12.46
N SER A 120 -28.84 5.82 12.71
CA SER A 120 -27.65 5.17 13.23
C SER A 120 -26.35 5.68 12.60
N LYS A 121 -25.35 5.99 13.43
CA LYS A 121 -23.98 6.24 12.97
C LYS A 121 -23.46 5.00 12.27
N LYS A 122 -23.29 5.03 10.95
CA LYS A 122 -22.54 4.00 10.23
C LYS A 122 -21.05 4.28 10.42
N MET A 123 -20.43 3.59 11.37
CA MET A 123 -18.99 3.67 11.61
C MET A 123 -18.25 2.75 10.64
N VAL A 124 -17.24 3.29 9.96
CA VAL A 124 -16.30 2.49 9.17
C VAL A 124 -15.49 1.63 10.14
N ASN A 125 -15.36 0.35 9.82
CA ASN A 125 -14.75 -0.62 10.72
C ASN A 125 -13.23 -0.65 10.58
N TYR A 126 -12.53 0.20 11.32
CA TYR A 126 -11.06 0.19 11.41
C TYR A 126 -10.50 -0.93 12.29
N TYR A 127 -11.35 -1.67 13.03
CA TYR A 127 -10.87 -2.68 14.00
C TYR A 127 -10.08 -3.79 13.31
N ARG A 128 -10.54 -4.26 12.14
CA ARG A 128 -9.85 -5.28 11.36
C ARG A 128 -8.46 -4.84 10.92
N LEU A 129 -8.35 -3.62 10.38
CA LEU A 129 -7.05 -3.03 10.02
C LEU A 129 -6.13 -2.89 11.23
N PHE A 130 -6.63 -2.43 12.38
CA PHE A 130 -5.81 -2.37 13.59
C PHE A 130 -5.32 -3.74 14.02
N ASP A 131 -6.17 -4.76 13.97
CA ASP A 131 -5.78 -6.11 14.34
C ASP A 131 -4.79 -6.69 13.34
N LEU A 132 -4.99 -6.51 12.04
CA LEU A 132 -4.00 -6.85 11.02
C LEU A 132 -2.64 -6.25 11.38
N LEU A 133 -2.57 -4.92 11.56
CA LEU A 133 -1.31 -4.23 11.86
C LEU A 133 -0.66 -4.70 13.17
N LYS A 134 -1.44 -5.03 14.21
CA LYS A 134 -0.87 -5.58 15.45
C LYS A 134 -0.15 -6.90 15.22
N HIS A 135 -0.72 -7.81 14.43
CA HIS A 135 -0.17 -9.15 14.20
C HIS A 135 1.06 -9.14 13.30
N LEU A 136 1.21 -8.14 12.42
CA LEU A 136 2.37 -8.09 11.53
C LEU A 136 3.68 -7.89 12.29
N THR A 137 4.70 -8.67 11.93
CA THR A 137 6.08 -8.41 12.34
C THR A 137 6.58 -7.10 11.73
N ALA A 138 7.74 -6.60 12.18
CA ALA A 138 8.32 -5.36 11.64
C ALA A 138 8.60 -5.47 10.13
N ALA A 139 9.09 -6.63 9.67
CA ALA A 139 9.37 -6.89 8.26
C ALA A 139 8.09 -6.94 7.42
N GLN A 140 7.08 -7.68 7.88
CA GLN A 140 5.78 -7.77 7.23
C GLN A 140 5.09 -6.41 7.14
N TYR A 141 5.12 -5.64 8.22
CA TYR A 141 4.58 -4.28 8.26
C TYR A 141 5.30 -3.36 7.28
N ALA A 142 6.65 -3.35 7.28
CA ALA A 142 7.42 -2.51 6.39
C ALA A 142 7.14 -2.84 4.91
N LEU A 143 7.03 -4.13 4.58
CA LEU A 143 6.70 -4.58 3.24
C LEU A 143 5.30 -4.13 2.82
N LEU A 144 4.29 -4.39 3.67
CA LEU A 144 2.92 -3.95 3.40
C LEU A 144 2.81 -2.44 3.21
N LEU A 145 3.47 -1.67 4.08
CA LEU A 145 3.50 -0.22 4.01
C LEU A 145 4.13 0.26 2.69
N SER A 146 5.24 -0.38 2.27
CA SER A 146 5.91 -0.04 1.02
C SER A 146 5.02 -0.26 -0.21
N PHE A 147 4.24 -1.35 -0.24
CA PHE A 147 3.28 -1.59 -1.32
C PHE A 147 2.10 -0.63 -1.28
N ALA A 148 1.62 -0.24 -0.09
CA ALA A 148 0.58 0.79 0.01
C ALA A 148 1.05 2.16 -0.49
N MET A 149 2.29 2.54 -0.21
CA MET A 149 2.90 3.76 -0.78
C MET A 149 3.03 3.67 -2.31
N GLU A 150 3.49 2.52 -2.83
CA GLU A 150 3.59 2.29 -4.28
C GLU A 150 2.21 2.40 -4.95
N PHE A 151 1.17 1.83 -4.34
CA PHE A 151 -0.20 1.96 -4.83
C PHE A 151 -0.65 3.42 -4.90
N VAL A 152 -0.44 4.18 -3.82
CA VAL A 152 -0.80 5.61 -3.74
C VAL A 152 -0.11 6.39 -4.85
N GLU A 153 1.17 6.13 -5.09
CA GLU A 153 1.92 6.89 -6.09
C GLU A 153 1.53 6.52 -7.52
N ASN A 154 1.25 5.24 -7.78
CA ASN A 154 0.66 4.81 -9.04
C ASN A 154 -0.72 5.44 -9.29
N ALA A 155 -1.55 5.55 -8.24
CA ALA A 155 -2.85 6.21 -8.33
C ALA A 155 -2.72 7.70 -8.63
N LYS A 156 -1.81 8.40 -7.95
CA LYS A 156 -1.51 9.82 -8.19
C LYS A 156 -1.05 10.07 -9.63
N GLN A 157 -0.11 9.28 -10.12
CA GLN A 157 0.41 9.40 -11.49
C GLN A 157 -0.67 9.10 -12.54
N LYS A 158 -1.46 8.03 -12.35
CA LYS A 158 -2.47 7.59 -13.32
C LYS A 158 -3.63 8.57 -13.46
N TYR A 159 -4.06 9.17 -12.36
CA TYR A 159 -5.24 10.04 -12.33
C TYR A 159 -4.91 11.53 -12.27
N GLY A 160 -3.63 11.90 -12.16
CA GLY A 160 -3.20 13.31 -12.06
C GLY A 160 -3.74 13.99 -10.80
N ILE A 161 -3.85 13.26 -9.69
CA ILE A 161 -4.40 13.77 -8.44
C ILE A 161 -3.29 14.25 -7.49
N GLU A 162 -3.48 15.42 -6.90
CA GLU A 162 -2.59 15.97 -5.88
C GLU A 162 -3.08 15.61 -4.47
N THR A 163 -2.11 15.40 -3.57
CA THR A 163 -2.40 15.21 -2.15
C THR A 163 -2.94 16.50 -1.54
N LYS A 164 -4.04 16.39 -0.80
CA LYS A 164 -4.55 17.45 0.09
C LYS A 164 -4.97 16.83 1.42
N ASN A 165 -4.93 17.61 2.50
CA ASN A 165 -5.42 17.15 3.79
C ASN A 165 -6.95 17.20 3.80
N GLY A 166 -7.61 16.05 3.63
CA GLY A 166 -9.08 15.95 3.70
C GLY A 166 -9.79 16.25 2.37
N LEU A 167 -11.10 16.52 2.48
CA LEU A 167 -12.00 16.72 1.33
C LEU A 167 -12.51 18.16 1.21
N GLU A 168 -12.05 19.07 2.07
CA GLU A 168 -12.41 20.48 2.03
C GLU A 168 -12.10 21.07 0.64
N ASP A 169 -13.02 21.89 0.15
CA ASP A 169 -12.95 22.58 -1.15
C ASP A 169 -12.87 21.65 -2.38
N LYS A 170 -13.15 20.35 -2.23
CA LYS A 170 -13.21 19.41 -3.35
C LYS A 170 -14.54 19.49 -4.10
N THR A 171 -14.43 19.49 -5.42
CA THR A 171 -15.58 19.34 -6.31
C THR A 171 -16.08 17.89 -6.32
N TRP A 172 -17.35 17.68 -6.65
CA TRP A 172 -17.91 16.34 -6.86
C TRP A 172 -17.10 15.55 -7.90
N GLN A 173 -16.60 16.20 -8.95
CA GLN A 173 -15.79 15.56 -9.98
C GLN A 173 -14.44 15.06 -9.43
N GLU A 174 -13.80 15.82 -8.54
CA GLU A 174 -12.59 15.36 -7.84
C GLU A 174 -12.89 14.16 -6.94
N LEU A 175 -14.03 14.17 -6.24
CA LEU A 175 -14.44 13.04 -5.39
C LEU A 175 -14.72 11.76 -6.18
N PHE A 176 -15.34 11.86 -7.37
CA PHE A 176 -15.48 10.73 -8.29
C PHE A 176 -14.12 10.24 -8.81
N THR A 177 -13.18 11.15 -9.03
CA THR A 177 -11.81 10.79 -9.43
C THR A 177 -11.11 10.03 -8.31
N TYR A 178 -11.26 10.46 -7.05
CA TYR A 178 -10.73 9.76 -5.88
C TYR A 178 -11.38 8.38 -5.70
N ASP A 179 -12.70 8.28 -5.82
CA ASP A 179 -13.39 7.00 -5.79
C ASP A 179 -12.86 6.03 -6.86
N LYS A 180 -12.69 6.51 -8.09
CA LYS A 180 -12.13 5.71 -9.17
C LYS A 180 -10.67 5.30 -8.90
N ALA A 181 -9.86 6.22 -8.39
CA ALA A 181 -8.45 5.99 -8.09
C ALA A 181 -8.24 4.96 -6.97
N PHE A 182 -9.06 5.01 -5.93
CA PHE A 182 -9.00 4.14 -4.76
C PHE A 182 -10.14 3.11 -4.73
N SER A 183 -10.75 2.79 -5.88
CA SER A 183 -11.84 1.82 -5.92
C SER A 183 -11.37 0.47 -5.36
N LEU A 184 -12.26 -0.25 -4.67
CA LEU A 184 -11.91 -1.58 -4.10
C LEU A 184 -11.39 -2.53 -5.17
N LYS A 185 -11.86 -2.40 -6.42
CA LYS A 185 -11.34 -3.16 -7.57
C LYS A 185 -9.88 -2.81 -7.90
N ALA A 186 -9.51 -1.52 -7.87
CA ALA A 186 -8.14 -1.09 -8.11
C ALA A 186 -7.20 -1.56 -7.00
N VAL A 187 -7.64 -1.44 -5.73
CA VAL A 187 -6.92 -1.96 -4.57
C VAL A 187 -6.75 -3.48 -4.69
N ASP A 188 -7.85 -4.22 -4.90
CA ASP A 188 -7.84 -5.68 -5.04
C ASP A 188 -6.88 -6.15 -6.14
N THR A 189 -6.95 -5.51 -7.32
CA THR A 189 -6.08 -5.86 -8.46
C THR A 189 -4.61 -5.67 -8.10
N PHE A 190 -4.24 -4.49 -7.59
CA PHE A 190 -2.84 -4.18 -7.27
C PHE A 190 -2.28 -5.11 -6.19
N PHE A 191 -3.01 -5.33 -5.10
CA PHE A 191 -2.51 -6.14 -3.99
C PHE A 191 -2.55 -7.66 -4.27
N LYS A 192 -3.39 -8.13 -5.20
CA LYS A 192 -3.28 -9.50 -5.77
C LYS A 192 -2.02 -9.67 -6.60
N GLU A 193 -1.67 -8.68 -7.43
CA GLU A 193 -0.41 -8.70 -8.20
C GLU A 193 0.83 -8.73 -7.29
N LYS A 194 0.75 -8.11 -6.09
CA LYS A 194 1.78 -8.16 -5.05
C LYS A 194 1.72 -9.41 -4.16
N ALA A 195 0.79 -10.33 -4.42
CA ALA A 195 0.55 -11.54 -3.63
C ALA A 195 0.22 -11.28 -2.14
N ILE A 196 -0.38 -10.12 -1.84
CA ILE A 196 -0.87 -9.75 -0.50
C ILE A 196 -2.31 -10.23 -0.30
N LEU A 197 -3.14 -10.14 -1.34
CA LEU A 197 -4.52 -10.65 -1.39
C LEU A 197 -4.61 -12.00 -2.13
#